data_AF-A0A9P0HIS5-F1
#
_entry.id   AF-A0A9P0HIS5-F1
#
_cell.length_a   1.000
_cell.length_b   1.000
_cell.length_c   1.000
_cell.angle_alpha   90.00
_cell.angle_beta   90.00
_cell.angle_gamma   90.00
#
_symmetry.space_group_name_H-M   'P 1'
#
loop_
_entity.id
_entity.type
_entity.pdbx_description
1 polymer ?
#
loop_
_entity_poly.entity_id
_entity_poly.type
_entity_poly.pdbx_seq_one_letter_code
_entity_poly.pdbx_strand_id
1 'polypeptide(L)'
;MKGAVCILIFSIVNYCHGYNILVMMPYPLYSHTKSYLPLFIELAKRGHNVTMVSQYKLNEPVPNFNEIIVDDIMKDMHENKFDIRIMEGFLFRLFGLRLVCKLLLDDAFKSEGLKAFLNDTNSKFDMVITETFFCQEPFVALGHKYGAIQVSVQTITLFMALSRVTGNPHNPAYVPSIVCPSSHQMNFWERSKSALANLLDYLISHITWLYLDYYMSSRLAPYPGFENLPPMVDMFKNFSLVLLDNHMAITYPRPYLPNVVEIGGLTVKGGDKLDEEWEQYLNESVDGVIYFSWGSHYKTENMRPHELTAFMSAFGKLKQRVLMKVDEDTMPGKPDNVRLAKWVPQASILGHPNVRAFVSHGGLHGVLEGTYHGVPIIGTPLFADQTSNIKFCEEAGYCIYIDLSTVTEAVLLDAINKILTNSSYKENALRRSKIMKDRPLSVMDNAVYWVEYVLRHRGAPHLRSAAVELSWYQYLLLDVIVVWGAVFVVVVLLLRKSIKCICKARKSKSKKD
;
A
#
# COMPACT_ATOMS: atom_id res chain seq x y z
N MET A 1 -24.68 -55.23 2.37
CA MET A 1 -23.55 -54.61 1.64
C MET A 1 -23.92 -53.41 0.76
N LYS A 2 -25.11 -53.32 0.14
CA LYS A 2 -25.49 -52.16 -0.68
C LYS A 2 -25.79 -50.86 0.11
N GLY A 3 -26.29 -50.97 1.35
CA GLY A 3 -26.56 -49.80 2.21
C GLY A 3 -25.32 -49.14 2.82
N ALA A 4 -24.25 -49.91 3.07
CA ALA A 4 -23.00 -49.38 3.63
C ALA A 4 -22.20 -48.57 2.59
N VAL A 5 -22.30 -48.91 1.31
CA VAL A 5 -21.67 -48.18 0.20
C VAL A 5 -22.34 -46.81 0.00
N CYS A 6 -23.66 -46.69 0.20
CA CYS A 6 -24.35 -45.39 0.11
C CYS A 6 -24.00 -44.43 1.25
N ILE A 7 -23.74 -44.93 2.48
CA ILE A 7 -23.36 -44.10 3.63
C ILE A 7 -21.90 -43.60 3.48
N LEU A 8 -21.01 -44.41 2.89
CA LEU A 8 -19.64 -43.99 2.57
C LEU A 8 -19.58 -42.94 1.45
N ILE A 9 -20.46 -43.01 0.45
CA ILE A 9 -20.54 -41.99 -0.61
C ILE A 9 -21.07 -40.65 -0.08
N PHE A 10 -22.01 -40.65 0.87
CA PHE A 10 -22.49 -39.43 1.54
C PHE A 10 -21.45 -38.79 2.47
N SER A 11 -20.44 -39.55 2.92
CA SER A 11 -19.38 -39.05 3.79
C SER A 11 -18.22 -38.38 3.03
N ILE A 12 -18.23 -38.44 1.68
CA ILE A 12 -17.20 -37.85 0.81
C ILE A 12 -17.74 -36.61 0.07
N VAL A 13 -19.00 -36.22 0.31
CA VAL A 13 -19.44 -34.87 -0.01
C VAL A 13 -18.78 -33.94 1.00
N ASN A 14 -17.53 -33.57 0.75
CA ASN A 14 -16.99 -32.32 1.27
C ASN A 14 -17.97 -31.26 0.80
N TYR A 15 -18.87 -30.84 1.69
CA TYR A 15 -19.65 -29.65 1.48
C TYR A 15 -18.65 -28.51 1.32
N CYS A 16 -18.31 -28.17 0.09
CA CYS A 16 -17.56 -26.97 -0.23
C CYS A 16 -18.48 -25.82 0.14
N HIS A 17 -18.41 -25.37 1.40
CA HIS A 17 -19.12 -24.19 1.84
C HIS A 17 -18.40 -22.99 1.24
N GLY A 18 -18.97 -22.45 0.18
CA GLY A 18 -18.64 -21.10 -0.28
C GLY A 18 -19.08 -20.09 0.76
N TYR A 19 -18.17 -19.23 1.21
CA TYR A 19 -18.51 -18.07 2.04
C TYR A 19 -19.04 -16.94 1.16
N ASN A 20 -19.90 -16.09 1.73
CA ASN A 20 -20.36 -14.86 1.10
C ASN A 20 -19.41 -13.73 1.48
N ILE A 21 -18.66 -13.20 0.50
CA ILE A 21 -17.62 -12.19 0.70
C ILE A 21 -18.05 -10.90 0.01
N LEU A 22 -18.15 -9.82 0.78
CA LEU A 22 -18.35 -8.47 0.26
C LEU A 22 -17.00 -7.79 0.03
N VAL A 23 -16.80 -7.24 -1.16
CA VAL A 23 -15.69 -6.32 -1.47
C VAL A 23 -16.27 -4.93 -1.69
N MET A 24 -15.94 -3.97 -0.83
CA MET A 24 -16.40 -2.59 -0.91
C MET A 24 -15.25 -1.68 -1.32
N MET A 25 -15.23 -1.27 -2.58
CA MET A 25 -14.23 -0.37 -3.18
C MET A 25 -14.90 0.60 -4.17
N PRO A 26 -15.74 1.55 -3.70
CA PRO A 26 -16.58 2.37 -4.57
C PRO A 26 -15.83 3.49 -5.31
N TYR A 27 -14.54 3.70 -5.05
CA TYR A 27 -13.79 4.83 -5.61
C TYR A 27 -13.21 4.53 -7.01
N PRO A 28 -13.14 5.53 -7.91
CA PRO A 28 -12.61 5.46 -9.28
C PRO A 28 -11.06 5.41 -9.33
N LEU A 29 -10.45 4.62 -8.44
CA LEU A 29 -9.01 4.49 -8.37
C LEU A 29 -8.60 3.17 -9.03
N TYR A 30 -8.27 3.25 -10.31
CA TYR A 30 -8.03 2.06 -11.14
C TYR A 30 -6.90 1.19 -10.59
N SER A 31 -5.79 1.81 -10.18
CA SER A 31 -4.65 1.07 -9.60
C SER A 31 -5.02 0.38 -8.29
N HIS A 32 -5.89 0.98 -7.48
CA HIS A 32 -6.29 0.41 -6.20
C HIS A 32 -7.18 -0.81 -6.38
N THR A 33 -8.21 -0.68 -7.23
CA THR A 33 -9.13 -1.79 -7.47
C THR A 33 -8.45 -2.94 -8.22
N LYS A 34 -7.65 -2.61 -9.25
CA LYS A 34 -6.99 -3.62 -10.08
C LYS A 34 -5.89 -4.39 -9.35
N SER A 35 -5.24 -3.82 -8.33
CA SER A 35 -4.27 -4.53 -7.47
C SER A 35 -4.84 -5.84 -6.93
N TYR A 36 -6.07 -5.80 -6.43
CA TYR A 36 -6.69 -6.89 -5.67
C TYR A 36 -7.73 -7.66 -6.46
N LEU A 37 -8.16 -7.15 -7.60
CA LEU A 37 -9.12 -7.83 -8.47
C LEU A 37 -8.74 -9.29 -8.80
N PRO A 38 -7.46 -9.62 -9.09
CA PRO A 38 -7.05 -11.02 -9.27
C PRO A 38 -7.37 -11.91 -8.07
N LEU A 39 -7.19 -11.42 -6.84
CA LEU A 39 -7.51 -12.16 -5.62
C LEU A 39 -9.02 -12.38 -5.49
N PHE A 40 -9.83 -11.36 -5.74
CA PHE A 40 -11.28 -11.47 -5.64
C PHE A 40 -11.86 -12.44 -6.67
N ILE A 41 -11.34 -12.41 -7.91
CA ILE A 41 -11.69 -13.37 -8.96
C ILE A 41 -11.28 -14.79 -8.55
N GLU A 42 -10.09 -14.96 -7.98
CA GLU A 42 -9.61 -16.27 -7.54
C GLU A 42 -10.47 -16.84 -6.40
N LEU A 43 -10.89 -16.02 -5.44
CA LEU A 43 -11.82 -16.43 -4.38
C LEU A 43 -13.15 -16.93 -4.97
N ALA A 44 -13.69 -16.26 -5.99
CA ALA A 44 -14.91 -16.70 -6.67
C ALA A 44 -14.71 -18.02 -7.44
N LYS A 45 -13.59 -18.18 -8.14
CA LYS A 45 -13.21 -19.42 -8.83
C LYS A 45 -13.05 -20.60 -7.88
N ARG A 46 -12.65 -20.35 -6.63
CA ARG A 46 -12.54 -21.35 -5.56
C ARG A 46 -13.87 -21.67 -4.87
N GLY A 47 -14.98 -21.11 -5.36
CA GLY A 47 -16.34 -21.46 -4.94
C GLY A 47 -16.94 -20.53 -3.89
N HIS A 48 -16.27 -19.44 -3.51
CA HIS A 48 -16.89 -18.40 -2.69
C HIS A 48 -17.84 -17.53 -3.52
N ASN A 49 -18.87 -16.99 -2.87
CA ASN A 49 -19.77 -16.03 -3.49
C ASN A 49 -19.25 -14.62 -3.20
N VAL A 50 -18.65 -13.98 -4.19
CA VAL A 50 -18.04 -12.66 -4.06
C VAL A 50 -18.98 -11.61 -4.63
N THR A 51 -19.35 -10.63 -3.82
CA THR A 51 -20.10 -9.45 -4.27
C THR A 51 -19.17 -8.24 -4.19
N MET A 52 -18.91 -7.61 -5.32
CA MET A 52 -18.03 -6.45 -5.42
C MET A 52 -18.82 -5.18 -5.73
N VAL A 53 -18.70 -4.20 -4.86
CA VAL A 53 -19.22 -2.83 -5.06
C VAL A 53 -18.06 -1.97 -5.53
N SER A 54 -18.04 -1.65 -6.82
CA SER A 54 -16.98 -0.85 -7.43
C SER A 54 -17.44 -0.19 -8.73
N GLN A 55 -16.61 0.64 -9.33
CA GLN A 55 -16.91 1.28 -10.62
C GLN A 55 -16.51 0.44 -11.82
N TYR A 56 -15.64 -0.56 -11.61
CA TYR A 56 -15.00 -1.28 -12.69
C TYR A 56 -15.73 -2.58 -12.96
N LYS A 57 -16.40 -2.62 -14.11
CA LYS A 57 -17.02 -3.85 -14.60
C LYS A 57 -15.98 -4.79 -15.19
N LEU A 58 -16.11 -6.09 -14.92
CA LEU A 58 -15.37 -7.15 -15.57
C LEU A 58 -15.75 -7.23 -17.05
N ASN A 59 -14.75 -7.42 -17.90
CA ASN A 59 -14.96 -7.64 -19.34
C ASN A 59 -15.68 -8.97 -19.60
N GLU A 60 -15.38 -9.98 -18.79
CA GLU A 60 -15.96 -11.32 -18.89
C GLU A 60 -16.59 -11.70 -17.55
N PRO A 61 -17.83 -12.23 -17.56
CA PRO A 61 -18.50 -12.63 -16.33
C PRO A 61 -17.78 -13.83 -15.70
N VAL A 62 -17.58 -13.77 -14.39
CA VAL A 62 -16.97 -14.85 -13.60
C VAL A 62 -18.05 -15.52 -12.75
N PRO A 63 -18.19 -16.86 -12.76
CA PRO A 63 -19.13 -17.55 -11.88
C PRO A 63 -18.91 -17.19 -10.41
N ASN A 64 -20.00 -17.03 -9.65
CA ASN A 64 -20.00 -16.61 -8.24
C ASN A 64 -19.38 -15.23 -7.98
N PHE A 65 -19.26 -14.38 -9.00
CA PHE A 65 -18.80 -13.00 -8.88
C PHE A 65 -19.93 -12.04 -9.29
N ASN A 66 -20.51 -11.37 -8.30
CA ASN A 66 -21.60 -10.41 -8.48
C ASN A 66 -21.05 -8.99 -8.47
N GLU A 67 -21.47 -8.17 -9.43
CA GLU A 67 -20.98 -6.81 -9.61
C GLU A 67 -22.08 -5.80 -9.29
N ILE A 68 -21.79 -4.87 -8.38
CA ILE A 68 -22.63 -3.70 -8.09
C ILE A 68 -21.86 -2.48 -8.56
N ILE A 69 -22.33 -1.89 -9.66
CA ILE A 69 -21.66 -0.77 -10.30
C ILE A 69 -22.00 0.53 -9.59
N VAL A 70 -20.96 1.26 -9.19
CA VAL A 70 -21.04 2.62 -8.67
C VAL A 70 -20.69 3.58 -9.81
N ASP A 71 -21.45 4.67 -9.93
CA ASP A 71 -21.27 5.68 -10.98
C ASP A 71 -19.88 6.34 -10.90
N ASP A 72 -19.33 6.80 -12.02
CA ASP A 72 -18.04 7.52 -12.02
C ASP A 72 -18.17 8.87 -11.31
N ILE A 73 -17.55 8.95 -10.13
CA ILE A 73 -17.62 10.11 -9.23
C ILE A 73 -16.46 11.09 -9.43
N MET A 74 -15.43 10.75 -10.21
CA MET A 74 -14.27 11.61 -10.45
C MET A 74 -14.18 12.16 -11.87
N LYS A 75 -15.20 11.92 -12.70
CA LYS A 75 -15.27 12.44 -14.07
C LYS A 75 -14.91 13.94 -14.17
N ASP A 76 -15.46 14.77 -13.28
CA ASP A 76 -15.21 16.22 -13.27
C ASP A 76 -13.79 16.59 -12.79
N MET A 77 -13.15 15.76 -11.94
CA MET A 77 -11.78 15.99 -11.47
C MET A 77 -10.76 15.66 -12.58
N HIS A 78 -11.05 14.66 -13.41
CA HIS A 78 -10.21 14.27 -14.55
C HIS A 78 -10.18 15.32 -15.67
N GLU A 79 -11.20 16.17 -15.76
CA GLU A 79 -11.33 17.23 -16.76
C GLU A 79 -10.52 18.50 -16.40
N ASN A 80 -10.23 18.74 -15.11
CA ASN A 80 -9.72 20.03 -14.62
C ASN A 80 -8.19 20.25 -14.66
N LYS A 81 -7.41 19.47 -15.42
CA LYS A 81 -5.94 19.62 -15.59
C LYS A 81 -5.16 19.94 -14.29
N PHE A 82 -5.53 19.29 -13.18
CA PHE A 82 -4.87 19.48 -11.90
C PHE A 82 -3.45 18.88 -11.93
N ASP A 83 -2.42 19.67 -11.64
CA ASP A 83 -1.06 19.13 -11.47
C ASP A 83 -0.99 18.35 -10.14
N ILE A 84 -1.06 17.03 -10.24
CA ILE A 84 -1.00 16.11 -9.11
C ILE A 84 0.30 16.22 -8.30
N ARG A 85 1.36 16.86 -8.83
CA ARG A 85 2.59 17.13 -8.08
C ARG A 85 2.38 18.12 -6.93
N ILE A 86 1.27 18.88 -6.91
CA ILE A 86 0.86 19.66 -5.72
C ILE A 86 0.71 18.75 -4.49
N MET A 87 0.35 17.48 -4.70
CA MET A 87 0.22 16.49 -3.64
C MET A 87 1.54 16.15 -2.95
N GLU A 88 2.68 16.49 -3.57
CA GLU A 88 4.02 16.27 -3.03
C GLU A 88 4.39 17.26 -1.92
N GLY A 89 3.71 18.40 -1.84
CA GLY A 89 3.96 19.40 -0.81
C GLY A 89 3.76 18.83 0.59
N PHE A 90 4.66 19.18 1.52
CA PHE A 90 4.65 18.65 2.90
C PHE A 90 3.27 18.78 3.59
N LEU A 91 2.62 19.94 3.46
CA LEU A 91 1.29 20.16 4.03
C LEU A 91 0.23 19.27 3.37
N PHE A 92 0.33 19.01 2.07
CA PHE A 92 -0.61 18.13 1.38
C PHE A 92 -0.37 16.66 1.75
N ARG A 93 0.88 16.20 1.81
CA ARG A 93 1.22 14.85 2.30
C ARG A 93 0.70 14.60 3.71
N LEU A 94 0.64 15.64 4.54
CA LEU A 94 0.19 15.55 5.93
C LEU A 94 -1.35 15.68 6.08
N PHE A 95 -1.98 16.62 5.38
CA PHE A 95 -3.41 16.95 5.53
C PHE A 95 -4.25 16.74 4.27
N GLY A 96 -3.66 16.90 3.09
CA GLY A 96 -4.36 17.09 1.81
C GLY A 96 -5.35 15.99 1.48
N LEU A 97 -4.93 14.71 1.53
CA LEU A 97 -5.84 13.57 1.27
C LEU A 97 -7.03 13.59 2.24
N ARG A 98 -6.79 13.92 3.51
CA ARG A 98 -7.83 13.96 4.57
C ARG A 98 -8.82 15.10 4.37
N LEU A 99 -8.38 16.23 3.81
CA LEU A 99 -9.24 17.36 3.49
C LEU A 99 -10.20 17.07 2.33
N VAL A 100 -9.78 16.22 1.38
CA VAL A 100 -10.62 15.84 0.23
C VAL A 100 -11.48 14.60 0.47
N CYS A 101 -11.27 13.86 1.57
CA CYS A 101 -12.05 12.66 1.88
C CYS A 101 -13.56 12.89 1.87
N LYS A 102 -14.03 14.00 2.45
CA LYS A 102 -15.45 14.35 2.47
C LYS A 102 -16.04 14.46 1.05
N LEU A 103 -15.28 15.05 0.12
CA LEU A 103 -15.73 15.23 -1.26
C LEU A 103 -15.90 13.86 -1.94
N LEU A 104 -14.86 13.02 -1.87
CA LEU A 104 -14.89 11.67 -2.44
C LEU A 104 -16.02 10.80 -1.84
N LEU A 105 -16.21 10.89 -0.52
CA LEU A 105 -17.29 10.18 0.17
C LEU A 105 -18.67 10.71 -0.27
N ASP A 106 -18.87 12.03 -0.28
CA ASP A 106 -20.15 12.63 -0.68
C ASP A 106 -20.53 12.22 -2.10
N ASP A 107 -19.56 12.17 -3.01
CA ASP A 107 -19.82 11.74 -4.38
C ASP A 107 -20.13 10.24 -4.45
N ALA A 108 -19.40 9.38 -3.72
CA ALA A 108 -19.73 7.95 -3.64
C ALA A 108 -21.17 7.71 -3.13
N PHE A 109 -21.58 8.45 -2.10
CA PHE A 109 -22.94 8.38 -1.53
C PHE A 109 -24.04 8.94 -2.46
N LYS A 110 -23.69 9.67 -3.53
CA LYS A 110 -24.68 10.07 -4.56
C LYS A 110 -25.05 8.92 -5.48
N SER A 111 -24.19 7.93 -5.67
CA SER A 111 -24.43 6.85 -6.64
C SER A 111 -25.64 6.01 -6.27
N GLU A 112 -26.52 5.79 -7.25
CA GLU A 112 -27.73 5.00 -7.06
C GLU A 112 -27.41 3.53 -6.79
N GLY A 113 -26.34 2.99 -7.39
CA GLY A 113 -25.87 1.63 -7.12
C GLY A 113 -25.48 1.42 -5.66
N LEU A 114 -24.76 2.38 -5.06
CA LEU A 114 -24.40 2.32 -3.65
C LEU A 114 -25.62 2.48 -2.74
N LYS A 115 -26.53 3.42 -3.04
CA LYS A 115 -27.77 3.60 -2.25
C LYS A 115 -28.65 2.35 -2.28
N ALA A 116 -28.81 1.73 -3.46
CA ALA A 116 -29.57 0.50 -3.62
C ALA A 116 -28.95 -0.64 -2.80
N PHE A 117 -27.63 -0.78 -2.84
CA PHE A 117 -26.91 -1.77 -2.02
C PHE A 117 -27.08 -1.52 -0.51
N LEU A 118 -26.95 -0.28 -0.05
CA LEU A 118 -27.08 0.04 1.37
C LEU A 118 -28.50 -0.19 1.91
N ASN A 119 -29.51 0.01 1.07
CA ASN A 119 -30.92 -0.28 1.38
C ASN A 119 -31.26 -1.78 1.41
N ASP A 120 -30.41 -2.65 0.87
CA ASP A 120 -30.67 -4.08 0.89
C ASP A 120 -30.59 -4.65 2.32
N THR A 121 -31.61 -5.45 2.64
CA THR A 121 -31.79 -6.15 3.92
C THR A 121 -31.74 -7.67 3.76
N ASN A 122 -31.69 -8.18 2.52
CA ASN A 122 -31.69 -9.61 2.25
C ASN A 122 -30.27 -10.20 2.21
N SER A 123 -29.29 -9.43 1.74
CA SER A 123 -27.90 -9.90 1.67
C SER A 123 -27.30 -10.18 3.04
N LYS A 124 -26.51 -11.24 3.10
CA LYS A 124 -25.70 -11.61 4.26
C LYS A 124 -24.30 -11.91 3.80
N PHE A 125 -23.32 -11.49 4.60
CA PHE A 125 -21.91 -11.68 4.30
C PHE A 125 -21.19 -12.25 5.52
N ASP A 126 -20.32 -13.23 5.27
CA ASP A 126 -19.44 -13.81 6.28
C ASP A 126 -18.17 -12.94 6.47
N MET A 127 -17.80 -12.20 5.42
CA MET A 127 -16.64 -11.31 5.40
C MET A 127 -16.92 -10.03 4.62
N VAL A 128 -16.32 -8.94 5.09
CA VAL A 128 -16.25 -7.65 4.41
C VAL A 128 -14.79 -7.27 4.20
N ILE A 129 -14.41 -7.07 2.95
CA ILE A 129 -13.11 -6.57 2.53
C ILE A 129 -13.27 -5.11 2.12
N THR A 130 -12.53 -4.22 2.77
CA THR A 130 -12.52 -2.78 2.49
C THR A 130 -11.11 -2.29 2.25
N GLU A 131 -10.92 -1.36 1.34
CA GLU A 131 -9.69 -0.56 1.32
C GLU A 131 -9.82 0.57 2.35
N THR A 132 -9.20 0.46 3.52
CA THR A 132 -9.24 1.54 4.53
C THR A 132 -8.08 2.51 4.36
N PHE A 133 -8.12 3.68 5.00
CA PHE A 133 -7.02 4.66 4.98
C PHE A 133 -6.71 5.33 3.62
N PHE A 134 -7.68 5.27 2.71
CA PHE A 134 -7.73 6.10 1.51
C PHE A 134 -9.12 6.76 1.38
N CYS A 135 -9.56 7.41 2.46
CA CYS A 135 -10.87 8.07 2.58
C CYS A 135 -12.10 7.14 2.55
N GLN A 136 -11.93 5.83 2.55
CA GLN A 136 -12.99 4.81 2.51
C GLN A 136 -13.26 4.19 3.90
N GLU A 137 -12.65 4.74 4.94
CA GLU A 137 -12.81 4.34 6.34
C GLU A 137 -14.26 4.14 6.82
N PRO A 138 -15.24 4.99 6.46
CA PRO A 138 -16.64 4.82 6.87
C PRO A 138 -17.25 3.46 6.49
N PHE A 139 -16.74 2.79 5.45
CA PHE A 139 -17.26 1.49 5.02
C PHE A 139 -16.89 0.33 5.95
N VAL A 140 -16.03 0.56 6.96
CA VAL A 140 -15.83 -0.42 8.04
C VAL A 140 -17.12 -0.72 8.82
N ALA A 141 -18.10 0.20 8.79
CA ALA A 141 -19.43 0.01 9.36
C ALA A 141 -20.19 -1.19 8.77
N LEU A 142 -19.85 -1.62 7.54
CA LEU A 142 -20.46 -2.79 6.92
C LEU A 142 -20.13 -4.09 7.67
N GLY A 143 -18.93 -4.19 8.26
CA GLY A 143 -18.59 -5.31 9.14
C GLY A 143 -19.52 -5.38 10.34
N HIS A 144 -19.87 -4.23 10.92
CA HIS A 144 -20.84 -4.15 12.00
C HIS A 144 -22.26 -4.50 11.53
N LYS A 145 -22.73 -3.90 10.42
CA LYS A 145 -24.07 -4.17 9.84
C LYS A 145 -24.32 -5.66 9.64
N TYR A 146 -23.34 -6.39 9.11
CA TYR A 146 -23.47 -7.80 8.78
C TYR A 146 -22.99 -8.74 9.89
N GLY A 147 -22.36 -8.24 10.95
CA GLY A 147 -21.66 -9.07 11.94
C GLY A 147 -20.53 -9.90 11.31
N ALA A 148 -19.91 -9.36 10.25
CA ALA A 148 -18.99 -10.06 9.38
C ALA A 148 -17.53 -9.87 9.78
N ILE A 149 -16.67 -10.80 9.37
CA ILE A 149 -15.21 -10.69 9.54
C ILE A 149 -14.70 -9.52 8.70
N GLN A 150 -14.05 -8.55 9.34
CA GLN A 150 -13.49 -7.40 8.63
C GLN A 150 -12.04 -7.66 8.20
N VAL A 151 -11.78 -7.48 6.91
CA VAL A 151 -10.45 -7.53 6.29
C VAL A 151 -10.16 -6.19 5.63
N SER A 152 -8.91 -5.72 5.77
CA SER A 152 -8.44 -4.52 5.10
C SER A 152 -7.46 -4.87 3.98
N VAL A 153 -7.58 -4.21 2.84
CA VAL A 153 -6.56 -4.21 1.77
C VAL A 153 -5.89 -2.85 1.71
N GLN A 154 -4.58 -2.79 1.39
CA GLN A 154 -3.79 -1.55 1.43
C GLN A 154 -2.77 -1.48 0.29
N THR A 155 -2.91 -0.51 -0.59
CA THR A 155 -2.02 -0.29 -1.75
C THR A 155 -0.68 0.35 -1.41
N ILE A 156 -0.37 0.52 -0.13
CA ILE A 156 0.85 1.14 0.36
C ILE A 156 1.44 0.33 1.51
N THR A 157 2.71 0.61 1.82
CA THR A 157 3.36 0.03 3.00
C THR A 157 2.66 0.46 4.29
N LEU A 158 2.83 -0.36 5.32
CA LEU A 158 2.25 -0.13 6.63
C LEU A 158 2.74 1.21 7.23
N PHE A 159 1.85 2.15 7.52
CA PHE A 159 2.21 3.47 8.09
C PHE A 159 1.66 3.61 9.52
N MET A 160 1.95 4.74 10.19
CA MET A 160 1.71 4.91 11.63
C MET A 160 0.25 4.65 12.03
N ALA A 161 -0.72 5.26 11.34
CA ALA A 161 -2.13 5.13 11.70
C ALA A 161 -2.66 3.69 11.57
N LEU A 162 -2.36 3.01 10.46
CA LEU A 162 -2.73 1.61 10.26
C LEU A 162 -2.02 0.67 11.25
N SER A 163 -0.74 0.95 11.55
CA SER A 163 0.03 0.16 12.54
C SER A 163 -0.64 0.21 13.91
N ARG A 164 -1.08 1.40 14.33
CA ARG A 164 -1.77 1.62 15.61
C ARG A 164 -3.02 0.75 15.75
N VAL A 165 -3.92 0.79 14.76
CA VAL A 165 -5.22 0.12 14.88
C VAL A 165 -5.17 -1.39 14.63
N THR A 166 -4.05 -1.88 14.08
CA THR A 166 -3.80 -3.32 13.88
C THR A 166 -2.85 -3.91 14.93
N GLY A 167 -2.31 -3.08 15.83
CA GLY A 167 -1.41 -3.47 16.92
C GLY A 167 0.03 -3.72 16.46
N ASN A 168 0.37 -3.36 15.23
CA ASN A 168 1.68 -3.63 14.65
C ASN A 168 2.74 -2.64 15.14
N PRO A 169 3.97 -3.09 15.41
CA PRO A 169 5.03 -2.18 15.81
C PRO A 169 5.38 -1.19 14.68
N HIS A 170 5.45 0.09 15.03
CA HIS A 170 5.94 1.16 14.17
C HIS A 170 6.90 2.04 14.97
N ASN A 171 8.19 1.76 14.84
CA ASN A 171 9.21 2.48 15.60
C ASN A 171 9.85 3.58 14.74
N PRO A 172 9.61 4.87 15.03
CA PRO A 172 10.15 5.98 14.23
C PRO A 172 11.69 6.09 14.28
N ALA A 173 12.36 5.31 15.13
CA ALA A 173 13.82 5.27 15.17
C ALA A 173 14.44 4.66 13.90
N TYR A 174 13.73 3.73 13.23
CA TYR A 174 14.20 3.04 12.04
C TYR A 174 13.14 2.87 10.95
N VAL A 175 11.84 3.10 11.25
CA VAL A 175 10.77 3.15 10.24
C VAL A 175 10.55 4.61 9.85
N PRO A 176 10.92 5.01 8.62
CA PRO A 176 10.72 6.37 8.16
C PRO A 176 9.24 6.69 7.95
N SER A 177 8.86 7.94 8.19
CA SER A 177 7.52 8.44 7.85
C SER A 177 7.34 8.50 6.33
N ILE A 178 6.16 8.09 5.85
CA ILE A 178 5.77 8.25 4.44
C ILE A 178 5.71 9.73 4.01
N VAL A 179 5.47 10.65 4.96
CA VAL A 179 5.42 12.09 4.73
C VAL A 179 6.82 12.67 4.51
N CYS A 180 7.86 12.06 5.10
CA CYS A 180 9.25 12.48 4.97
C CYS A 180 10.15 11.32 4.50
N PRO A 181 10.08 10.96 3.20
CA PRO A 181 10.79 9.82 2.64
C PRO A 181 12.28 9.82 2.96
N SER A 182 12.74 8.78 3.65
CA SER A 182 14.14 8.57 4.04
C SER A 182 14.47 7.07 3.98
N SER A 183 15.75 6.71 4.07
CA SER A 183 16.14 5.30 4.26
C SER A 183 15.82 4.82 5.68
N HIS A 184 15.97 3.51 5.93
CA HIS A 184 15.95 2.96 7.30
C HIS A 184 17.20 3.34 8.12
N GLN A 185 18.26 3.81 7.46
CA GLN A 185 19.50 4.30 8.07
C GLN A 185 19.49 5.83 8.14
N MET A 186 18.63 6.37 9.00
CA MET A 186 18.45 7.81 9.17
C MET A 186 19.55 8.42 10.07
N ASN A 187 20.09 9.56 9.65
CA ASN A 187 20.86 10.42 10.56
C ASN A 187 19.95 11.10 11.60
N PHE A 188 20.53 11.82 12.56
CA PHE A 188 19.77 12.46 13.64
C PHE A 188 18.65 13.39 13.13
N TRP A 189 18.91 14.17 12.07
CA TRP A 189 17.95 15.15 11.54
C TRP A 189 16.84 14.48 10.74
N GLU A 190 17.17 13.49 9.92
CA GLU A 190 16.20 12.66 9.21
C GLU A 190 15.28 11.94 10.19
N ARG A 191 15.87 11.32 11.23
CA ARG A 191 15.13 10.64 12.29
C ARG A 191 14.24 11.61 13.07
N SER A 192 14.73 12.81 13.37
CA SER A 192 13.94 13.84 14.08
C SER A 192 12.73 14.30 13.26
N LYS A 193 12.92 14.57 11.95
CA LYS A 193 11.83 14.93 11.03
C LYS A 193 10.82 13.78 10.89
N SER A 194 11.32 12.56 10.69
CA SER A 194 10.49 11.36 10.60
C SER A 194 9.67 11.13 11.87
N ALA A 195 10.28 11.28 13.05
CA ALA A 195 9.59 11.14 14.33
C ALA A 195 8.49 12.19 14.51
N LEU A 196 8.77 13.45 14.18
CA LEU A 196 7.78 14.52 14.21
C LEU A 196 6.64 14.25 13.21
N ALA A 197 6.95 13.86 11.98
CA ALA A 197 5.96 13.56 10.96
C ALA A 197 5.05 12.38 11.36
N ASN A 198 5.61 11.33 11.95
CA ASN A 198 4.83 10.20 12.48
C ASN A 198 3.94 10.60 13.67
N LEU A 199 4.42 11.48 14.57
CA LEU A 199 3.61 12.02 15.65
C LEU A 199 2.44 12.85 15.11
N LEU A 200 2.70 13.71 14.12
CA LEU A 200 1.66 14.51 13.48
C LEU A 200 0.66 13.60 12.75
N ASP A 201 1.11 12.60 12.00
CA ASP A 201 0.24 11.62 11.33
C ASP A 201 -0.66 10.88 12.33
N TYR A 202 -0.12 10.51 13.49
CA TYR A 202 -0.88 9.90 14.58
C TYR A 202 -2.00 10.82 15.09
N LEU A 203 -1.68 12.09 15.40
CA LEU A 203 -2.64 13.05 15.93
C LEU A 203 -3.71 13.42 14.91
N ILE A 204 -3.29 13.69 13.67
CA ILE A 204 -4.17 14.08 12.58
C ILE A 204 -5.10 12.93 12.22
N SER A 205 -4.59 11.69 12.09
CA SER A 205 -5.44 10.53 11.82
C SER A 205 -6.52 10.36 12.89
N HIS A 206 -6.17 10.56 14.17
CA HIS A 206 -7.14 10.47 15.25
C HIS A 206 -8.24 11.54 15.15
N ILE A 207 -7.87 12.80 14.88
CA ILE A 207 -8.84 13.89 14.68
C ILE A 207 -9.72 13.62 13.46
N THR A 208 -9.11 13.17 12.36
CA THR A 208 -9.84 12.81 11.13
C THR A 208 -10.82 11.68 11.37
N TRP A 209 -10.47 10.64 12.15
CA TRP A 209 -11.41 9.57 12.46
C TRP A 209 -12.57 10.04 13.32
N LEU A 210 -12.37 10.95 14.29
CA LEU A 210 -13.48 11.55 15.04
C LEU A 210 -14.44 12.32 14.12
N TYR A 211 -13.89 13.07 13.15
CA TYR A 211 -14.70 13.73 12.14
C TYR A 211 -15.45 12.74 11.24
N LEU A 212 -14.75 11.71 10.75
CA LEU A 212 -15.32 10.70 9.87
C LEU A 212 -16.35 9.83 10.59
N ASP A 213 -16.24 9.64 11.91
CA ASP A 213 -17.22 8.92 12.73
C ASP A 213 -18.57 9.66 12.77
N TYR A 214 -18.53 10.98 12.99
CA TYR A 214 -19.71 11.84 12.88
C TYR A 214 -20.30 11.82 11.46
N TYR A 215 -19.43 11.97 10.45
CA TYR A 215 -19.84 11.95 9.05
C TYR A 215 -20.52 10.62 8.68
N MET A 216 -19.88 9.49 8.98
CA MET A 216 -20.37 8.13 8.77
C MET A 216 -21.74 7.94 9.40
N SER A 217 -21.88 8.27 10.69
CA SER A 217 -23.14 8.14 11.42
C SER A 217 -24.26 8.94 10.74
N SER A 218 -23.98 10.17 10.31
CA SER A 218 -24.97 11.02 9.63
C SER A 218 -25.39 10.49 8.25
N ARG A 219 -24.44 9.91 7.50
CA ARG A 219 -24.68 9.41 6.13
C ARG A 219 -25.31 8.04 6.11
N LEU A 220 -25.01 7.18 7.09
CA LEU A 220 -25.52 5.82 7.16
C LEU A 220 -26.84 5.70 7.92
N ALA A 221 -27.20 6.69 8.76
CA ALA A 221 -28.46 6.71 9.53
C ALA A 221 -29.75 6.45 8.72
N PRO A 222 -29.89 6.89 7.45
CA PRO A 222 -31.08 6.58 6.65
C PRO A 222 -31.22 5.12 6.22
N TYR A 223 -30.16 4.31 6.32
CA TYR A 223 -30.12 2.94 5.82
C TYR A 223 -30.28 1.93 6.98
N PRO A 224 -30.94 0.79 6.73
CA PRO A 224 -31.17 -0.22 7.76
C PRO A 224 -29.87 -0.94 8.17
N GLY A 225 -29.77 -1.30 9.46
CA GLY A 225 -28.66 -2.10 9.99
C GLY A 225 -27.42 -1.29 10.38
N PHE A 226 -27.53 0.04 10.42
CA PHE A 226 -26.48 0.96 10.88
C PHE A 226 -26.87 1.66 12.19
N GLU A 227 -27.82 1.10 12.94
CA GLU A 227 -28.19 1.58 14.26
C GLU A 227 -27.10 1.22 15.28
N ASN A 228 -26.83 2.12 16.23
CA ASN A 228 -25.87 1.88 17.33
C ASN A 228 -24.43 1.57 16.89
N LEU A 229 -23.96 2.19 15.81
CA LEU A 229 -22.57 2.03 15.36
C LEU A 229 -21.57 2.36 16.48
N PRO A 230 -20.62 1.46 16.79
CA PRO A 230 -19.49 1.79 17.64
C PRO A 230 -18.64 2.89 16.99
N PRO A 231 -17.81 3.60 17.78
CA PRO A 231 -16.82 4.50 17.23
C PRO A 231 -15.94 3.80 16.19
N MET A 232 -15.66 4.49 15.09
CA MET A 232 -14.85 3.97 13.97
C MET A 232 -13.53 3.32 14.41
N VAL A 233 -12.86 3.90 15.41
CA VAL A 233 -11.59 3.37 15.94
C VAL A 233 -11.77 1.97 16.56
N ASP A 234 -12.89 1.71 17.22
CA ASP A 234 -13.18 0.40 17.80
C ASP A 234 -13.54 -0.62 16.71
N MET A 235 -14.18 -0.18 15.62
CA MET A 235 -14.39 -1.04 14.45
C MET A 235 -13.07 -1.42 13.77
N PHE A 236 -12.07 -0.52 13.70
CA PHE A 236 -10.75 -0.86 13.15
C PHE A 236 -9.99 -1.90 13.98
N LYS A 237 -10.13 -1.90 15.32
CA LYS A 237 -9.51 -2.93 16.18
C LYS A 237 -10.01 -4.34 15.88
N ASN A 238 -11.17 -4.45 15.21
CA ASN A 238 -11.75 -5.72 14.76
C ASN A 238 -11.27 -6.18 13.37
N PHE A 239 -10.28 -5.52 12.77
CA PHE A 239 -9.59 -6.08 11.61
C PHE A 239 -8.95 -7.42 11.97
N SER A 240 -9.46 -8.47 11.31
CA SER A 240 -8.98 -9.84 11.47
C SER A 240 -7.73 -10.09 10.63
N LEU A 241 -7.63 -9.40 9.49
CA LEU A 241 -6.52 -9.50 8.55
C LEU A 241 -6.32 -8.18 7.82
N VAL A 242 -5.06 -7.83 7.55
CA VAL A 242 -4.68 -6.78 6.63
C VAL A 242 -3.77 -7.35 5.56
N LEU A 243 -4.20 -7.21 4.31
CA LEU A 243 -3.45 -7.60 3.13
C LEU A 243 -2.76 -6.37 2.55
N LEU A 244 -1.43 -6.37 2.54
CA LEU A 244 -0.63 -5.26 2.02
C LEU A 244 -0.12 -5.59 0.62
N ASP A 245 -0.33 -4.71 -0.35
CA ASP A 245 0.30 -4.79 -1.69
C ASP A 245 1.78 -4.39 -1.61
N ASN A 246 2.54 -5.07 -0.76
CA ASN A 246 3.96 -4.82 -0.50
C ASN A 246 4.76 -6.12 -0.56
N HIS A 247 6.09 -6.01 -0.73
CA HIS A 247 6.98 -7.17 -0.70
C HIS A 247 8.33 -6.80 -0.11
N MET A 248 8.87 -7.65 0.78
CA MET A 248 10.21 -7.52 1.36
C MET A 248 11.38 -7.34 0.36
N ALA A 249 11.15 -7.58 -0.93
CA ALA A 249 12.16 -7.41 -1.97
C ALA A 249 12.35 -5.93 -2.33
N ILE A 250 11.33 -5.10 -2.08
CA ILE A 250 11.28 -3.69 -2.48
C ILE A 250 11.09 -2.73 -1.29
N THR A 251 11.16 -3.23 -0.05
CA THR A 251 11.03 -2.42 1.17
C THR A 251 12.05 -2.79 2.24
N TYR A 252 12.26 -1.86 3.17
CA TYR A 252 13.11 -2.09 4.33
C TYR A 252 12.50 -3.12 5.30
N PRO A 253 13.33 -3.94 5.97
CA PRO A 253 12.85 -4.92 6.92
C PRO A 253 12.20 -4.23 8.12
N ARG A 254 11.07 -4.79 8.58
CA ARG A 254 10.34 -4.34 9.76
C ARG A 254 9.54 -5.48 10.39
N PRO A 255 9.18 -5.39 11.68
CA PRO A 255 8.30 -6.37 12.30
C PRO A 255 6.88 -6.28 11.74
N TYR A 256 6.28 -7.43 11.49
CA TYR A 256 4.86 -7.62 11.20
C TYR A 256 4.29 -8.61 12.20
N LEU A 257 3.08 -8.34 12.67
CA LEU A 257 2.27 -9.32 13.36
C LEU A 257 1.59 -10.26 12.34
N PRO A 258 1.20 -11.48 12.74
CA PRO A 258 0.56 -12.45 11.85
C PRO A 258 -0.74 -11.99 11.19
N ASN A 259 -1.43 -10.98 11.76
CA ASN A 259 -2.63 -10.38 11.17
C ASN A 259 -2.33 -9.43 9.99
N VAL A 260 -1.06 -9.22 9.63
CA VAL A 260 -0.66 -8.41 8.49
C VAL A 260 0.17 -9.27 7.55
N VAL A 261 -0.29 -9.40 6.30
CA VAL A 261 0.29 -10.28 5.31
C VAL A 261 0.63 -9.50 4.05
N GLU A 262 1.88 -9.61 3.63
CA GLU A 262 2.38 -9.06 2.38
C GLU A 262 1.93 -9.92 1.20
N ILE A 263 1.24 -9.30 0.23
CA ILE A 263 0.73 -9.91 -1.00
C ILE A 263 1.13 -9.09 -2.24
N GLY A 264 2.23 -8.34 -2.16
CA GLY A 264 2.76 -7.56 -3.26
C GLY A 264 3.12 -8.40 -4.47
N GLY A 265 2.67 -7.95 -5.63
CA GLY A 265 2.95 -8.60 -6.92
C GLY A 265 1.87 -9.58 -7.39
N LEU A 266 0.64 -9.50 -6.86
CA LEU A 266 -0.53 -10.24 -7.38
C LEU A 266 -0.79 -9.99 -8.87
N THR A 267 -0.49 -8.78 -9.34
CA THR A 267 -0.69 -8.36 -10.74
C THR A 267 0.47 -8.75 -11.65
N VAL A 268 1.60 -9.19 -11.08
CA VAL A 268 2.80 -9.51 -11.86
C VAL A 268 2.66 -10.90 -12.47
N LYS A 269 2.45 -10.95 -13.78
CA LYS A 269 2.40 -12.19 -14.56
C LYS A 269 3.76 -12.49 -15.17
N GLY A 270 4.24 -13.72 -14.98
CA GLY A 270 5.54 -14.14 -15.50
C GLY A 270 5.44 -14.62 -16.95
N GLY A 271 5.80 -13.77 -17.91
CA GLY A 271 6.04 -14.22 -19.29
C GLY A 271 4.78 -14.45 -20.13
N ASP A 272 3.75 -13.59 -19.97
CA ASP A 272 2.65 -13.58 -20.94
C ASP A 272 3.20 -13.28 -22.34
N LYS A 273 2.73 -14.03 -23.34
CA LYS A 273 3.12 -13.84 -24.73
C LYS A 273 2.77 -12.41 -25.18
N LEU A 274 3.77 -11.68 -25.67
CA LEU A 274 3.54 -10.38 -26.30
C LEU A 274 2.85 -10.56 -27.65
N ASP A 275 2.02 -9.58 -28.01
CA ASP A 275 1.52 -9.47 -29.37
C ASP A 275 2.69 -9.34 -30.35
N GLU A 276 2.52 -9.88 -31.57
CA GLU A 276 3.60 -9.95 -32.57
C GLU A 276 4.26 -8.60 -32.85
N GLU A 277 3.46 -7.52 -32.82
CA GLU A 277 3.92 -6.14 -32.97
C GLU A 277 4.99 -5.75 -31.93
N TRP A 278 4.76 -6.07 -30.65
CA TRP A 278 5.68 -5.73 -29.57
C TRP A 278 6.90 -6.66 -29.56
N GLU A 279 6.67 -7.95 -29.78
CA GLU A 279 7.73 -8.95 -29.89
C GLU A 279 8.72 -8.58 -30.99
N GLN A 280 8.23 -8.24 -32.19
CA GLN A 280 9.07 -7.81 -33.31
C GLN A 280 9.83 -6.52 -32.99
N TYR A 281 9.14 -5.50 -32.46
CA TYR A 281 9.77 -4.21 -32.14
C TYR A 281 10.92 -4.33 -31.14
N LEU A 282 10.76 -5.18 -30.12
CA LEU A 282 11.77 -5.42 -29.10
C LEU A 282 12.92 -6.27 -29.65
N ASN A 283 12.64 -7.30 -30.45
CA ASN A 283 13.66 -8.21 -31.00
C ASN A 283 14.55 -7.57 -32.06
N GLU A 284 14.02 -6.67 -32.89
CA GLU A 284 14.80 -5.94 -33.89
C GLU A 284 15.77 -4.91 -33.29
N SER A 285 15.70 -4.64 -31.98
CA SER A 285 16.57 -3.67 -31.33
C SER A 285 17.93 -4.29 -31.01
N VAL A 286 18.96 -3.90 -31.78
CA VAL A 286 20.34 -4.40 -31.62
C VAL A 286 20.98 -3.92 -30.31
N ASP A 287 20.84 -2.63 -29.99
CA ASP A 287 21.43 -2.02 -28.78
C ASP A 287 20.54 -2.18 -27.52
N GLY A 288 19.38 -2.82 -27.67
CA GLY A 288 18.36 -2.98 -26.64
C GLY A 288 17.40 -1.80 -26.51
N VAL A 289 16.41 -1.97 -25.62
CA VAL A 289 15.28 -1.06 -25.46
C VAL A 289 15.28 -0.42 -24.06
N ILE A 290 15.03 0.87 -24.02
CA ILE A 290 14.66 1.60 -22.80
C ILE A 290 13.14 1.71 -22.78
N TYR A 291 12.51 1.23 -21.72
CA TYR A 291 11.08 1.41 -21.53
C TYR A 291 10.83 2.62 -20.63
N PHE A 292 9.89 3.49 -21.00
CA PHE A 292 9.47 4.66 -20.22
C PHE A 292 7.98 4.58 -19.89
N SER A 293 7.63 4.78 -18.61
CA SER A 293 6.24 4.89 -18.16
C SER A 293 6.11 5.70 -16.87
N TRP A 294 5.21 6.69 -16.89
CA TRP A 294 4.79 7.46 -15.70
C TRP A 294 3.41 7.03 -15.15
N GLY A 295 2.98 5.82 -15.52
CA GLY A 295 1.75 5.22 -15.01
C GLY A 295 0.49 5.75 -15.68
N SER A 296 -0.64 5.64 -14.96
CA SER A 296 -1.99 5.91 -15.48
C SER A 296 -2.59 7.24 -15.05
N HIS A 297 -2.07 7.84 -13.97
CA HIS A 297 -2.67 9.05 -13.37
C HIS A 297 -2.02 10.34 -13.83
N TYR A 298 -0.71 10.30 -14.13
CA TYR A 298 -0.01 11.47 -14.66
C TYR A 298 -0.07 11.45 -16.19
N LYS A 299 -0.77 12.42 -16.78
CA LYS A 299 -0.81 12.61 -18.22
C LYS A 299 0.48 13.25 -18.71
N THR A 300 1.12 12.67 -19.72
CA THR A 300 2.42 13.11 -20.23
C THR A 300 2.39 14.49 -20.88
N GLU A 301 1.23 14.94 -21.38
CA GLU A 301 0.98 16.33 -21.79
C GLU A 301 1.29 17.37 -20.71
N ASN A 302 1.23 17.00 -19.43
CA ASN A 302 1.49 17.92 -18.31
C ASN A 302 2.98 18.05 -17.98
N MET A 303 3.88 17.38 -18.74
CA MET A 303 5.33 17.56 -18.60
C MET A 303 5.69 19.04 -18.65
N ARG A 304 6.52 19.49 -17.71
CA ARG A 304 7.02 20.87 -17.76
C ARG A 304 7.93 21.01 -18.99
N PRO A 305 7.98 22.18 -19.67
CA PRO A 305 8.75 22.33 -20.90
C PRO A 305 10.23 21.92 -20.78
N HIS A 306 10.87 22.19 -19.63
CA HIS A 306 12.26 21.82 -19.41
C HIS A 306 12.44 20.30 -19.24
N GLU A 307 11.48 19.61 -18.63
CA GLU A 307 11.47 18.15 -18.47
C GLU A 307 11.31 17.47 -19.83
N LEU A 308 10.32 17.90 -20.61
CA LEU A 308 10.08 17.39 -21.96
C LEU A 308 11.33 17.57 -22.83
N THR A 309 11.94 18.76 -22.80
CA THR A 309 13.17 19.05 -23.52
C THR A 309 14.30 18.11 -23.07
N ALA A 310 14.51 17.97 -21.76
CA ALA A 310 15.55 17.09 -21.22
C ALA A 310 15.37 15.63 -21.67
N PHE A 311 14.16 15.08 -21.58
CA PHE A 311 13.88 13.70 -22.01
C PHE A 311 14.04 13.50 -23.50
N MET A 312 13.43 14.35 -24.33
CA MET A 312 13.49 14.19 -25.79
C MET A 312 14.93 14.35 -26.30
N SER A 313 15.67 15.35 -25.80
CA SER A 313 17.06 15.55 -26.19
C SER A 313 17.97 14.40 -25.73
N ALA A 314 17.76 13.85 -24.52
CA ALA A 314 18.54 12.72 -24.03
C ALA A 314 18.23 11.44 -24.82
N PHE A 315 16.95 11.13 -25.03
CA PHE A 315 16.53 9.95 -25.78
C PHE A 315 17.04 9.97 -27.22
N GLY A 316 17.05 11.13 -27.88
CA GLY A 316 17.54 11.26 -29.25
C GLY A 316 19.05 11.01 -29.42
N LYS A 317 19.81 11.01 -28.33
CA LYS A 317 21.26 10.72 -28.32
C LYS A 317 21.58 9.26 -27.98
N LEU A 318 20.58 8.44 -27.66
CA LEU A 318 20.76 7.02 -27.35
C LEU A 318 20.86 6.18 -28.62
N LYS A 319 21.66 5.12 -28.55
CA LYS A 319 21.67 4.07 -29.58
C LYS A 319 20.47 3.12 -29.43
N GLN A 320 19.98 2.99 -28.19
CA GLN A 320 18.82 2.18 -27.84
C GLN A 320 17.55 2.72 -28.50
N ARG A 321 16.62 1.81 -28.81
CA ARG A 321 15.22 2.21 -29.04
C ARG A 321 14.60 2.61 -27.71
N VAL A 322 13.67 3.56 -27.73
CA VAL A 322 12.90 3.96 -26.55
C VAL A 322 11.42 3.70 -26.80
N LEU A 323 10.83 2.86 -25.97
CA LEU A 323 9.38 2.64 -25.95
C LEU A 323 8.78 3.51 -24.85
N MET A 324 7.96 4.48 -25.22
CA MET A 324 7.41 5.47 -24.32
C MET A 324 5.89 5.32 -24.21
N LYS A 325 5.39 4.93 -23.03
CA LYS A 325 3.96 4.99 -22.74
C LYS A 325 3.56 6.45 -22.54
N VAL A 326 2.63 6.93 -23.35
CA VAL A 326 2.08 8.30 -23.33
C VAL A 326 0.57 8.23 -23.63
N ASP A 327 -0.19 9.29 -23.40
CA ASP A 327 -1.62 9.31 -23.77
C ASP A 327 -1.86 9.96 -25.15
N GLU A 328 -0.85 10.64 -25.69
CA GLU A 328 -0.91 11.42 -26.92
C GLU A 328 -0.39 10.65 -28.15
N ASP A 329 -0.91 10.97 -29.34
CA ASP A 329 -0.43 10.37 -30.61
C ASP A 329 0.90 10.97 -31.08
N THR A 330 1.23 12.18 -30.62
CA THR A 330 2.45 12.92 -30.99
C THR A 330 3.03 13.63 -29.79
N MET A 331 4.36 13.73 -29.74
CA MET A 331 5.09 14.47 -28.70
C MET A 331 6.02 15.52 -29.34
N PRO A 332 6.02 16.78 -28.85
CA PRO A 332 6.93 17.80 -29.36
C PRO A 332 8.40 17.38 -29.20
N GLY A 333 9.18 17.52 -30.27
CA GLY A 333 10.61 17.17 -30.26
C GLY A 333 10.90 15.67 -30.21
N LYS A 334 9.91 14.79 -30.44
CA LYS A 334 10.08 13.33 -30.43
C LYS A 334 11.16 12.87 -31.43
N PRO A 335 12.27 12.26 -30.98
CA PRO A 335 13.28 11.67 -31.85
C PRO A 335 12.79 10.43 -32.61
N ASP A 336 13.53 10.02 -33.65
CA ASP A 336 13.18 8.87 -34.52
C ASP A 336 13.28 7.53 -33.78
N ASN A 337 14.21 7.39 -32.83
CA ASN A 337 14.38 6.18 -32.03
C ASN A 337 13.33 6.02 -30.90
N VAL A 338 12.43 7.00 -30.73
CA VAL A 338 11.34 6.96 -29.74
C VAL A 338 10.03 6.53 -30.39
N ARG A 339 9.48 5.42 -29.91
CA ARG A 339 8.13 4.94 -30.25
C ARG A 339 7.15 5.28 -29.13
N LEU A 340 6.07 5.96 -29.47
CA LEU A 340 4.97 6.26 -28.56
C LEU A 340 3.96 5.11 -28.56
N ALA A 341 3.38 4.82 -27.40
CA ALA A 341 2.31 3.84 -27.25
C ALA A 341 1.30 4.30 -26.20
N LYS A 342 0.01 4.25 -26.53
CA LYS A 342 -1.07 4.58 -25.58
C LYS A 342 -1.20 3.56 -24.45
N TRP A 343 -0.98 2.30 -24.79
CA TRP A 343 -1.02 1.19 -23.84
C TRP A 343 -0.06 0.10 -24.29
N VAL A 344 0.59 -0.55 -23.32
CA VAL A 344 1.43 -1.73 -23.53
C VAL A 344 1.24 -2.71 -22.36
N PRO A 345 1.42 -4.02 -22.58
CA PRO A 345 1.46 -5.00 -21.49
C PRO A 345 2.77 -4.85 -20.69
N GLN A 346 2.80 -3.86 -19.77
CA GLN A 346 4.01 -3.39 -19.08
C GLN A 346 4.85 -4.52 -18.47
N ALA A 347 4.25 -5.43 -17.70
CA ALA A 347 4.95 -6.56 -17.09
C ALA A 347 5.66 -7.43 -18.16
N SER A 348 4.97 -7.76 -19.27
CA SER A 348 5.55 -8.55 -20.36
C SER A 348 6.67 -7.81 -21.10
N ILE A 349 6.52 -6.50 -21.33
CA ILE A 349 7.59 -5.66 -21.89
C ILE A 349 8.82 -5.72 -20.98
N LEU A 350 8.64 -5.49 -19.67
CA LEU A 350 9.74 -5.54 -18.70
C LEU A 350 10.36 -6.95 -18.59
N GLY A 351 9.58 -7.99 -18.87
CA GLY A 351 10.05 -9.37 -18.93
C GLY A 351 10.84 -9.74 -20.19
N HIS A 352 10.85 -8.89 -21.22
CA HIS A 352 11.54 -9.18 -22.47
C HIS A 352 13.06 -8.99 -22.34
N PRO A 353 13.90 -9.91 -22.85
CA PRO A 353 15.35 -9.90 -22.65
C PRO A 353 16.07 -8.67 -23.21
N ASN A 354 15.52 -8.03 -24.26
CA ASN A 354 16.08 -6.82 -24.85
C ASN A 354 15.76 -5.53 -24.07
N VAL A 355 14.91 -5.56 -23.03
CA VAL A 355 14.69 -4.38 -22.19
C VAL A 355 15.86 -4.22 -21.20
N ARG A 356 16.57 -3.10 -21.31
CA ARG A 356 17.81 -2.84 -20.58
C ARG A 356 17.61 -1.99 -19.33
N ALA A 357 16.67 -1.06 -19.37
CA ALA A 357 16.34 -0.19 -18.25
C ALA A 357 14.87 0.25 -18.31
N PHE A 358 14.34 0.60 -17.15
CA PHE A 358 13.00 1.15 -16.99
C PHE A 358 13.08 2.58 -16.45
N VAL A 359 12.69 3.57 -17.24
CA VAL A 359 12.48 4.93 -16.76
C VAL A 359 11.06 5.02 -16.19
N SER A 360 10.98 5.18 -14.87
CA SER A 360 9.72 5.08 -14.14
C SER A 360 9.53 6.27 -13.22
N HIS A 361 8.27 6.68 -13.03
CA HIS A 361 7.91 7.58 -11.94
C HIS A 361 8.04 6.92 -10.55
N GLY A 362 8.30 5.61 -10.44
CA GLY A 362 8.51 4.95 -9.14
C GLY A 362 7.24 4.52 -8.41
N GLY A 363 6.10 4.50 -9.09
CA GLY A 363 4.88 3.92 -8.54
C GLY A 363 5.07 2.44 -8.19
N LEU A 364 4.44 1.99 -7.11
CA LEU A 364 4.65 0.68 -6.49
C LEU A 364 4.58 -0.50 -7.47
N HIS A 365 3.57 -0.54 -8.34
CA HIS A 365 3.40 -1.64 -9.32
C HIS A 365 4.48 -1.67 -10.37
N GLY A 366 4.88 -0.52 -10.91
CA GLY A 366 5.99 -0.45 -11.86
C GLY A 366 7.30 -0.91 -11.21
N VAL A 367 7.52 -0.56 -9.94
CA VAL A 367 8.68 -1.02 -9.18
C VAL A 367 8.62 -2.53 -8.93
N LEU A 368 7.46 -3.08 -8.55
CA LEU A 368 7.25 -4.52 -8.38
C LEU A 368 7.52 -5.30 -9.68
N GLU A 369 6.94 -4.87 -10.81
CA GLU A 369 7.12 -5.51 -12.11
C GLU A 369 8.58 -5.43 -12.59
N GLY A 370 9.20 -4.23 -12.52
CA GLY A 370 10.60 -4.03 -12.89
C GLY A 370 11.54 -4.87 -12.03
N THR A 371 11.30 -4.92 -10.72
CA THR A 371 12.08 -5.75 -9.79
C THR A 371 11.87 -7.23 -10.05
N TYR A 372 10.63 -7.67 -10.29
CA TYR A 372 10.31 -9.07 -10.60
C TYR A 372 11.04 -9.55 -11.86
N HIS A 373 11.15 -8.71 -12.90
CA HIS A 373 11.89 -9.04 -14.12
C HIS A 373 13.39 -8.70 -14.06
N GLY A 374 13.86 -8.14 -12.95
CA GLY A 374 15.27 -7.81 -12.74
C GLY A 374 15.76 -6.73 -13.70
N VAL A 375 14.94 -5.72 -13.97
CA VAL A 375 15.26 -4.56 -14.82
C VAL A 375 15.68 -3.39 -13.92
N PRO A 376 16.88 -2.79 -14.12
CA PRO A 376 17.28 -1.57 -13.42
C PRO A 376 16.35 -0.40 -13.70
N ILE A 377 16.15 0.49 -12.72
CA ILE A 377 15.16 1.58 -12.84
C ILE A 377 15.83 2.96 -12.73
N ILE A 378 15.45 3.87 -13.61
CA ILE A 378 15.72 5.30 -13.47
C ILE A 378 14.45 5.93 -12.90
N GLY A 379 14.53 6.33 -11.63
CA GLY A 379 13.40 6.83 -10.87
C GLY A 379 13.24 8.34 -11.03
N THR A 380 12.05 8.76 -11.47
CA THR A 380 11.68 10.17 -11.72
C THR A 380 10.38 10.50 -10.98
N PRO A 381 10.39 10.48 -9.64
CA PRO A 381 9.16 10.55 -8.85
C PRO A 381 8.43 11.87 -8.99
N LEU A 382 7.11 11.79 -8.92
CA LEU A 382 6.18 12.89 -9.15
C LEU A 382 5.39 13.23 -7.88
N PHE A 383 4.89 12.23 -7.15
CA PHE A 383 4.07 12.41 -5.94
C PHE A 383 3.95 11.14 -5.08
N ALA A 384 3.28 11.22 -3.92
CA ALA A 384 2.88 10.09 -3.08
C ALA A 384 4.05 9.20 -2.57
N ASP A 385 3.95 7.88 -2.72
CA ASP A 385 4.89 6.87 -2.23
C ASP A 385 6.15 6.74 -3.11
N GLN A 386 6.11 7.32 -4.31
CA GLN A 386 7.10 7.13 -5.38
C GLN A 386 8.54 7.44 -4.93
N THR A 387 8.73 8.57 -4.25
CA THR A 387 10.04 8.97 -3.72
C THR A 387 10.59 7.94 -2.73
N SER A 388 9.74 7.37 -1.88
CA SER A 388 10.14 6.33 -0.92
C SER A 388 10.56 5.04 -1.63
N ASN A 389 9.80 4.62 -2.64
CA ASN A 389 10.09 3.43 -3.42
C ASN A 389 11.43 3.57 -4.16
N ILE A 390 11.65 4.68 -4.85
CA ILE A 390 12.91 4.90 -5.59
C ILE A 390 14.11 4.98 -4.64
N LYS A 391 13.99 5.65 -3.49
CA LYS A 391 15.07 5.69 -2.49
C LYS A 391 15.49 4.31 -2.01
N PHE A 392 14.53 3.41 -1.75
CA PHE A 392 14.85 2.02 -1.44
C PHE A 392 15.65 1.37 -2.56
N CYS A 393 15.19 1.50 -3.80
CA CYS A 393 15.82 0.81 -4.91
C CYS A 393 17.23 1.34 -5.22
N GLU A 394 17.44 2.64 -5.01
CA GLU A 394 18.75 3.30 -5.10
C GLU A 394 19.71 2.78 -4.01
N GLU A 395 19.29 2.70 -2.75
CA GLU A 395 20.09 2.10 -1.66
C GLU A 395 20.38 0.62 -1.94
N ALA A 396 19.43 -0.10 -2.53
CA ALA A 396 19.59 -1.47 -2.98
C ALA A 396 20.48 -1.62 -4.22
N GLY A 397 20.96 -0.52 -4.81
CA GLY A 397 21.98 -0.49 -5.86
C GLY A 397 21.50 -0.88 -7.26
N TYR A 398 20.19 -0.84 -7.53
CA TYR A 398 19.64 -1.15 -8.86
C TYR A 398 18.87 0.01 -9.51
N CYS A 399 18.89 1.19 -8.87
CA CYS A 399 18.25 2.39 -9.39
C CYS A 399 19.09 3.64 -9.28
N ILE A 400 18.71 4.65 -10.06
CA ILE A 400 19.22 6.02 -9.97
C ILE A 400 18.02 6.95 -9.78
N TYR A 401 18.02 7.74 -8.71
CA TYR A 401 17.03 8.80 -8.48
C TYR A 401 17.38 10.05 -9.30
N ILE A 402 16.38 10.64 -9.96
CA ILE A 402 16.50 11.90 -10.68
C ILE A 402 15.45 12.89 -10.15
N ASP A 403 15.93 14.06 -9.72
CA ASP A 403 15.07 15.18 -9.37
C ASP A 403 14.60 15.91 -10.63
N LEU A 404 13.30 15.84 -10.91
CA LEU A 404 12.67 16.50 -12.05
C LEU A 404 12.73 18.02 -12.00
N SER A 405 12.94 18.63 -10.83
CA SER A 405 13.09 20.08 -10.71
C SER A 405 14.39 20.60 -11.33
N THR A 406 15.42 19.76 -11.41
CA THR A 406 16.76 20.11 -11.93
C THR A 406 17.21 19.22 -13.09
N VAL A 407 16.28 18.42 -13.64
CA VAL A 407 16.59 17.49 -14.73
C VAL A 407 17.07 18.23 -15.98
N THR A 408 18.13 17.70 -16.58
CA THR A 408 18.68 18.17 -17.85
C THR A 408 19.01 16.97 -18.73
N GLU A 409 19.26 17.23 -20.01
CA GLU A 409 19.73 16.21 -20.96
C GLU A 409 20.96 15.47 -20.42
N ALA A 410 21.95 16.21 -19.89
CA ALA A 410 23.20 15.65 -19.38
C ALA A 410 22.97 14.71 -18.19
N VAL A 411 22.08 15.08 -17.27
CA VAL A 411 21.74 14.26 -16.09
C VAL A 411 21.08 12.95 -16.52
N LEU A 412 20.15 12.99 -17.49
CA LEU A 412 19.49 11.79 -18.00
C LEU A 412 20.44 10.89 -18.77
N LEU A 413 21.29 11.46 -19.63
CA LEU A 413 22.29 10.69 -20.37
C LEU A 413 23.29 10.02 -19.44
N ASP A 414 23.79 10.72 -18.43
CA ASP A 414 24.70 10.14 -17.43
C ASP A 414 24.02 8.96 -16.72
N ALA A 415 22.80 9.14 -16.23
CA ALA A 415 22.05 8.09 -15.53
C ALA A 415 21.80 6.85 -16.43
N ILE A 416 21.36 7.06 -17.68
CA ILE A 416 21.10 5.97 -18.64
C ILE A 416 22.40 5.25 -18.98
N ASN A 417 23.46 5.99 -19.33
CA ASN A 417 24.74 5.39 -19.66
C ASN A 417 25.33 4.62 -18.48
N LYS A 418 25.20 5.14 -17.26
CA LYS A 418 25.66 4.48 -16.03
C LYS A 418 24.95 3.16 -15.79
N ILE A 419 23.62 3.09 -15.95
CA ILE A 419 22.87 1.83 -15.85
C ILE A 419 23.23 0.85 -16.97
N LEU A 420 23.47 1.33 -18.19
CA LEU A 420 23.79 0.48 -19.33
C LEU A 420 25.21 -0.09 -19.28
N THR A 421 26.16 0.64 -18.69
CA THR A 421 27.59 0.29 -18.71
C THR A 421 28.09 -0.35 -17.41
N ASN A 422 27.47 -0.05 -16.27
CA ASN A 422 27.84 -0.64 -14.98
C ASN A 422 26.95 -1.85 -14.67
N SER A 423 27.52 -3.06 -14.78
CA SER A 423 26.78 -4.31 -14.59
C SER A 423 26.18 -4.47 -13.19
N SER A 424 26.72 -3.76 -12.18
CA SER A 424 26.24 -3.88 -10.78
C SER A 424 24.75 -3.52 -10.65
N TYR A 425 24.23 -2.58 -11.44
CA TYR A 425 22.80 -2.26 -11.45
C TYR A 425 21.94 -3.45 -11.89
N LYS A 426 22.34 -4.13 -12.97
CA LYS A 426 21.64 -5.31 -13.49
C LYS A 426 21.79 -6.50 -12.55
N GLU A 427 22.98 -6.72 -12.01
CA GLU A 427 23.24 -7.79 -11.04
C GLU A 427 22.40 -7.61 -9.76
N ASN A 428 22.32 -6.39 -9.23
CA ASN A 428 21.49 -6.07 -8.08
C ASN A 428 19.99 -6.20 -8.38
N ALA A 429 19.54 -5.78 -9.57
CA ALA A 429 18.15 -5.97 -10.00
C ALA A 429 17.79 -7.47 -10.07
N LEU A 430 18.67 -8.30 -10.66
CA LEU A 430 18.50 -9.75 -10.72
C LEU A 430 18.54 -10.41 -9.33
N ARG A 431 19.40 -9.92 -8.44
CA ARG A 431 19.44 -10.37 -7.04
C ARG A 431 18.11 -10.10 -6.33
N ARG A 432 17.53 -8.92 -6.51
CA ARG A 432 16.21 -8.57 -5.95
C ARG A 432 15.08 -9.36 -6.59
N SER A 433 15.13 -9.60 -7.91
CA SER A 433 14.21 -10.50 -8.62
C SER A 433 14.21 -11.90 -8.01
N LYS A 434 15.40 -12.46 -7.71
CA LYS A 434 15.53 -13.77 -7.08
C LYS A 434 14.86 -13.79 -5.70
N ILE A 435 15.11 -12.78 -4.86
CA ILE A 435 14.47 -12.65 -3.54
C ILE A 435 12.95 -12.56 -3.67
N MET A 436 12.44 -11.82 -4.66
CA MET A 436 11.00 -11.67 -4.86
C MET A 436 10.31 -12.97 -5.32
N LYS A 437 11.01 -13.80 -6.08
CA LYS A 437 10.50 -15.07 -6.61
C LYS A 437 10.65 -16.23 -5.63
N ASP A 438 11.56 -16.13 -4.67
CA ASP A 438 11.87 -17.18 -3.69
C ASP A 438 10.86 -17.16 -2.54
N ARG A 439 9.85 -18.04 -2.62
CA ARG A 439 8.75 -18.13 -1.66
C ARG A 439 8.16 -19.54 -1.62
N PRO A 440 7.65 -19.98 -0.45
CA PRO A 440 7.09 -21.32 -0.29
C PRO A 440 5.74 -21.50 -1.00
N LEU A 441 4.94 -20.43 -1.11
CA LEU A 441 3.66 -20.41 -1.81
C LEU A 441 3.67 -19.29 -2.85
N SER A 442 2.86 -19.44 -3.91
CA SER A 442 2.59 -18.32 -4.81
C SER A 442 1.94 -17.16 -4.04
N VAL A 443 2.05 -15.92 -4.54
CA VAL A 443 1.40 -14.75 -3.90
C VAL A 443 -0.10 -14.98 -3.77
N MET A 444 -0.71 -15.52 -4.84
CA MET A 444 -2.13 -15.80 -4.90
C MET A 444 -2.53 -16.85 -3.86
N ASP A 445 -1.83 -17.98 -3.80
CA ASP A 445 -2.14 -19.04 -2.83
C ASP A 445 -1.93 -18.58 -1.39
N ASN A 446 -0.91 -17.77 -1.12
CA ASN A 446 -0.70 -17.18 0.21
C ASN A 446 -1.85 -16.22 0.59
N ALA A 447 -2.26 -15.35 -0.32
CA ALA A 447 -3.36 -14.41 -0.09
C ALA A 447 -4.68 -15.15 0.20
N VAL A 448 -5.03 -16.12 -0.65
CA VAL A 448 -6.22 -16.97 -0.46
C VAL A 448 -6.13 -17.75 0.85
N TYR A 449 -4.98 -18.36 1.15
CA TYR A 449 -4.79 -19.11 2.38
C TYR A 449 -5.13 -18.28 3.62
N TRP A 450 -4.65 -17.04 3.72
CA TRP A 450 -4.88 -16.18 4.87
C TRP A 450 -6.33 -15.66 4.95
N VAL A 451 -6.94 -15.34 3.80
CA VAL A 451 -8.38 -14.98 3.75
C VAL A 451 -9.23 -16.13 4.25
N GLU A 452 -9.01 -17.34 3.74
CA GLU A 452 -9.74 -18.51 4.20
C GLU A 452 -9.37 -18.90 5.63
N TYR A 453 -8.14 -18.64 6.08
CA TYR A 453 -7.72 -18.90 7.45
C TYR A 453 -8.56 -18.10 8.44
N VAL A 454 -8.71 -16.79 8.20
CA VAL A 454 -9.54 -15.97 9.10
C VAL A 454 -11.02 -16.34 9.02
N LEU A 455 -11.53 -16.76 7.85
CA LEU A 455 -12.89 -17.31 7.70
C LEU A 455 -13.07 -18.59 8.55
N ARG A 456 -12.18 -19.57 8.39
CA ARG A 456 -12.21 -20.85 9.12
C ARG A 456 -12.12 -20.66 10.64
N HIS A 457 -11.37 -19.65 11.08
CA HIS A 457 -11.14 -19.36 12.49
C HIS A 457 -11.99 -18.20 13.03
N ARG A 458 -13.10 -17.86 12.36
CA ARG A 458 -14.10 -16.88 12.85
C ARG A 458 -13.46 -15.54 13.26
N GLY A 459 -12.60 -15.00 12.39
CA GLY A 459 -11.85 -13.76 12.60
C GLY A 459 -10.47 -13.94 13.24
N ALA A 460 -10.07 -15.17 13.59
CA ALA A 460 -8.73 -15.51 14.07
C ALA A 460 -8.18 -14.56 15.18
N PRO A 461 -8.87 -14.42 16.32
CA PRO A 461 -8.52 -13.44 17.35
C PRO A 461 -7.11 -13.65 17.93
N HIS A 462 -6.55 -14.86 17.83
CA HIS A 462 -5.19 -15.21 18.26
C HIS A 462 -4.08 -14.58 17.39
N LEU A 463 -4.40 -14.03 16.22
CA LEU A 463 -3.44 -13.27 15.39
C LEU A 463 -3.32 -11.81 15.83
N ARG A 464 -4.24 -11.33 16.68
CA ARG A 464 -4.29 -9.93 17.12
C ARG A 464 -3.46 -9.72 18.38
N SER A 465 -2.71 -8.63 18.41
CA SER A 465 -1.93 -8.22 19.58
C SER A 465 -2.81 -7.50 20.59
N ALA A 466 -2.58 -7.75 21.89
CA ALA A 466 -3.20 -6.97 22.98
C ALA A 466 -2.88 -5.47 22.91
N ALA A 467 -1.86 -5.07 22.14
CA ALA A 467 -1.51 -3.67 21.92
C ALA A 467 -2.66 -2.81 21.38
N VAL A 468 -3.62 -3.40 20.63
CA VAL A 468 -4.79 -2.66 20.11
C VAL A 468 -5.75 -2.18 21.20
N GLU A 469 -5.74 -2.84 22.36
CA GLU A 469 -6.60 -2.52 23.50
C GLU A 469 -5.91 -1.59 24.53
N LEU A 470 -4.61 -1.35 24.37
CA LEU A 470 -3.85 -0.51 25.30
C LEU A 470 -4.06 0.98 24.99
N SER A 471 -4.16 1.78 26.05
CA SER A 471 -3.98 3.22 25.93
C SER A 471 -2.53 3.55 25.56
N TRP A 472 -2.31 4.69 24.89
CA TRP A 472 -0.98 5.10 24.42
C TRP A 472 0.09 5.14 25.53
N TYR A 473 -0.28 5.52 26.75
CA TYR A 473 0.64 5.57 27.89
C TYR A 473 0.97 4.18 28.46
N GLN A 474 0.04 3.21 28.37
CA GLN A 474 0.27 1.82 28.75
C GLN A 474 1.17 1.13 27.72
N TYR A 475 0.91 1.36 26.43
CA TYR A 475 1.73 0.86 25.33
C TYR A 475 3.20 1.30 25.46
N LEU A 476 3.43 2.54 25.91
CA LEU A 476 4.76 3.12 26.15
C LEU A 476 5.32 2.83 27.56
N LEU A 477 4.60 2.06 28.40
CA LEU A 477 4.95 1.77 29.79
C LEU A 477 5.18 3.01 30.67
N LEU A 478 4.56 4.14 30.33
CA LEU A 478 4.75 5.40 31.07
C LEU A 478 4.17 5.32 32.49
N ASP A 479 3.05 4.62 32.64
CA ASP A 479 2.47 4.31 33.95
C ASP A 479 3.43 3.50 34.84
N VAL A 480 4.04 2.45 34.28
CA VAL A 480 5.04 1.62 34.97
C VAL A 480 6.29 2.44 35.32
N ILE A 481 6.82 3.21 34.38
CA ILE A 481 8.00 4.08 34.59
C ILE A 481 7.74 5.10 35.70
N VAL A 482 6.57 5.74 35.71
CA VAL A 482 6.20 6.73 36.73
C VAL A 482 6.11 6.08 38.11
N VAL A 483 5.44 4.93 38.23
CA VAL A 483 5.28 4.23 39.52
C VAL A 483 6.64 3.77 40.07
N TRP A 484 7.45 3.06 39.27
CA TRP A 484 8.74 2.56 39.75
C TRP A 484 9.78 3.67 39.90
N GLY A 485 9.72 4.71 39.08
CA GLY A 485 10.53 5.92 39.25
C GLY A 485 10.24 6.60 40.58
N ALA A 486 8.97 6.72 40.97
CA ALA A 486 8.58 7.27 42.27
C ALA A 486 9.09 6.39 43.43
N VAL A 487 8.95 5.06 43.35
CA VAL A 487 9.49 4.12 44.35
C VAL A 487 11.01 4.28 44.48
N PHE A 488 11.74 4.36 43.37
CA PHE A 488 13.18 4.57 43.36
C PHE A 488 13.59 5.87 44.06
N VAL A 489 12.90 6.98 43.76
CA VAL A 489 13.12 8.27 44.43
C VAL A 489 12.89 8.17 45.94
N VAL A 490 11.81 7.51 46.38
CA VAL A 490 11.51 7.30 47.81
C VAL A 490 12.62 6.49 48.48
N VAL A 491 13.09 5.40 47.87
CA VAL A 491 14.20 4.58 48.39
C VAL A 491 15.48 5.41 48.52
N VAL A 492 15.83 6.20 47.52
CA VAL A 492 17.00 7.09 47.56
C VAL A 492 16.87 8.12 48.69
N LEU A 493 15.70 8.73 48.87
CA LEU A 493 15.46 9.69 49.96
C LEU A 493 15.57 9.04 51.34
N LEU A 494 15.03 7.83 51.51
CA LEU A 494 15.14 7.04 52.75
C LEU A 494 16.59 6.67 53.04
N LEU A 495 17.34 6.17 52.05
CA LEU A 495 18.77 5.87 52.19
C LEU A 495 19.56 7.12 52.57
N ARG A 496 19.31 8.27 51.93
CA ARG A 496 19.96 9.55 52.28
C ARG A 496 19.63 9.98 53.70
N LYS A 497 18.36 9.81 54.15
CA LYS A 497 17.95 10.12 55.52
C LYS A 497 18.64 9.19 56.52
N SER A 498 18.69 7.89 56.26
CA SER A 498 19.37 6.89 57.08
C SER A 498 20.87 7.17 57.19
N ILE A 499 21.55 7.44 56.08
CA ILE A 499 22.98 7.82 56.08
C ILE A 499 23.19 9.11 56.88
N LYS A 500 22.37 10.14 56.69
CA LYS A 500 22.43 11.38 57.49
C LYS A 500 22.25 11.10 58.98
N CYS A 501 21.31 10.22 59.35
CA CYS A 501 21.09 9.83 60.75
C CYS A 501 22.31 9.08 61.32
N ILE A 502 22.87 8.11 60.59
CA ILE A 502 24.08 7.37 61.00
C ILE A 502 25.28 8.31 61.15
N CYS A 503 25.50 9.22 60.20
CA CYS A 503 26.57 10.21 60.25
C CYS A 503 26.40 11.20 61.41
N LYS A 504 25.18 11.66 61.70
CA LYS A 504 24.89 12.50 62.89
C LYS A 504 25.12 11.73 64.19
N ALA A 505 24.68 10.47 64.27
CA ALA A 505 24.90 9.63 65.44
C ALA A 505 26.40 9.39 65.71
N ARG A 506 27.21 9.16 64.67
CA ARG A 506 28.68 9.07 64.79
C ARG A 506 29.31 10.37 65.27
N LYS A 507 28.93 11.52 64.71
CA LYS A 507 29.42 12.85 65.15
C LYS A 507 29.06 13.17 66.61
N SER A 508 27.89 12.72 67.09
CA SER A 508 27.49 12.91 68.49
C SER A 508 28.29 12.06 69.47
N LYS A 509 28.76 10.86 69.05
CA LYS A 509 29.63 10.01 69.88
C LYS A 509 31.04 10.59 70.00
N SER A 510 31.62 11.06 68.90
CA SER A 510 32.95 11.70 68.87
C SER A 510 33.08 13.03 69.65
N LYS A 511 31.98 13.63 70.12
CA LYS A 511 32.00 14.85 70.96
C LYS A 511 31.90 14.55 72.47
N LYS A 512 31.68 13.29 72.85
CA LYS A 512 31.53 12.85 74.25
C LYS A 512 32.77 12.12 74.79
N ASP A 513 33.73 11.84 73.91
CA ASP A 513 35.11 11.46 74.23
C ASP A 513 35.98 12.71 74.04
#